data_AF-A0A918ILY5-F1
#
_entry.id   AF-A0A918ILY5-F1
#
_cell.length_a   1.000
_cell.length_b   1.000
_cell.length_c   1.000
_cell.angle_alpha   90.00
_cell.angle_beta   90.00
_cell.angle_gamma   90.00
#
_symmetry.space_group_name_H-M   'P 1'
#
loop_
_entity.id
_entity.type
_entity.pdbx_description
1 polymer ?
#
loop_
_entity_poly.entity_id
_entity_poly.type
_entity_poly.pdbx_seq_one_letter_code
_entity_poly.pdbx_strand_id
1 'polypeptide(L)'
;MQYGMLILVAVLLCAKMMLQLLSTFPYFANLAATILDFTVGYLHWTFLGVISLGLFFVLEYFRMIKLTRVSYAIYLMGFVFTEVLIFYKGMAAWLRWPLVDGYLKYLAIGSVLIPIAIILILWQSNTKVKRIDN
;
A
#
# COMPACT_ATOMS: atom_id res chain seq x y z
N MET A 1 -11.59 -14.82 -10.12
CA MET A 1 -11.13 -13.56 -9.49
C MET A 1 -10.54 -13.78 -8.11
N GLN A 2 -11.17 -14.56 -7.23
CA GLN A 2 -10.72 -14.79 -5.85
C GLN A 2 -9.32 -15.44 -5.70
N TYR A 3 -8.98 -16.45 -6.51
CA TYR A 3 -7.65 -17.09 -6.47
C TYR A 3 -6.48 -16.16 -6.80
N GLY A 4 -6.71 -15.18 -7.69
CA GLY A 4 -5.68 -14.21 -8.09
C GLY A 4 -5.32 -13.24 -6.97
N MET A 5 -6.31 -12.82 -6.17
CA MET A 5 -6.07 -12.00 -4.98
C MET A 5 -5.32 -12.78 -3.90
N LEU A 6 -5.63 -14.06 -3.70
CA LEU A 6 -4.91 -14.91 -2.74
C LEU A 6 -3.42 -15.02 -3.08
N ILE A 7 -3.11 -15.25 -4.36
CA ILE A 7 -1.73 -15.31 -4.84
C ILE A 7 -1.03 -13.97 -4.66
N LEU A 8 -1.70 -12.86 -4.94
CA LEU A 8 -1.12 -11.52 -4.79
C LEU A 8 -0.82 -11.21 -3.31
N VAL A 9 -1.75 -11.55 -2.41
CA VAL A 9 -1.53 -11.46 -0.96
C VAL A 9 -0.39 -12.37 -0.51
N ALA A 10 -0.32 -13.61 -1.01
CA ALA A 10 0.77 -14.55 -0.69
C ALA A 10 2.13 -14.04 -1.18
N VAL A 11 2.20 -13.44 -2.37
CA VAL A 11 3.42 -12.82 -2.91
C VAL A 11 3.83 -11.61 -2.07
N LEU A 12 2.88 -10.73 -1.72
CA LEU A 12 3.12 -9.60 -0.82
C LEU A 12 3.62 -10.04 0.56
N LEU A 13 3.08 -11.14 1.08
CA LEU A 13 3.48 -11.72 2.37
C LEU A 13 4.87 -12.36 2.29
N CYS A 14 5.20 -13.00 1.17
CA CYS A 14 6.54 -13.51 0.89
C CYS A 14 7.57 -12.36 0.77
N ALA A 15 7.21 -11.26 0.09
CA ALA A 15 8.01 -10.05 0.02
C ALA A 15 8.25 -9.44 1.41
N LYS A 16 7.22 -9.42 2.28
CA LYS A 16 7.39 -9.05 3.70
C LYS A 16 8.41 -9.94 4.40
N MET A 17 8.28 -11.26 4.28
CA MET A 17 9.19 -12.22 4.92
C MET A 17 10.65 -11.98 4.51
N MET A 18 10.89 -11.69 3.22
CA MET A 18 12.21 -11.33 2.70
C MET A 18 12.76 -10.03 3.31
N LEU A 19 11.95 -8.98 3.37
CA LEU A 19 12.34 -7.70 3.99
C LEU A 19 12.61 -7.87 5.50
N GLN A 20 11.83 -8.71 6.18
CA GLN A 20 12.04 -9.02 7.60
C GLN A 20 13.33 -9.82 7.84
N LEU A 21 13.70 -10.70 6.91
CA LEU A 21 15.00 -11.38 6.93
C LEU A 21 16.15 -10.39 6.73
N LEU A 22 16.02 -9.45 5.78
CA LEU A 22 17.00 -8.39 5.53
C LEU A 22 17.18 -7.46 6.74
N SER A 23 16.10 -7.06 7.42
CA SER A 23 16.17 -6.27 8.67
C SER A 23 16.82 -7.00 9.84
N THR A 24 16.95 -8.33 9.79
CA THR A 24 17.67 -9.10 10.82
C THR A 24 19.18 -8.90 10.71
N PHE A 25 19.71 -8.47 9.55
CA PHE A 25 21.11 -8.14 9.40
C PHE A 25 21.44 -6.79 10.05
N PRO A 26 22.49 -6.70 10.89
CA PRO A 26 22.82 -5.48 11.64
C PRO A 26 23.18 -4.30 10.75
N TYR A 27 23.68 -4.55 9.53
CA TYR A 27 23.96 -3.51 8.54
C TYR A 27 22.67 -2.81 8.06
N PHE A 28 21.65 -3.58 7.68
CA PHE A 28 20.36 -3.05 7.22
C PHE A 28 19.51 -2.51 8.37
N ALA A 29 19.61 -3.09 9.57
CA ALA A 29 18.96 -2.55 10.77
C ALA A 29 19.48 -1.15 11.11
N ASN A 30 20.80 -0.94 11.03
CA ASN A 30 21.41 0.36 11.30
C ASN A 30 21.08 1.38 10.19
N LEU A 31 21.04 0.93 8.93
CA LEU A 31 20.57 1.76 7.80
C LEU A 31 19.11 2.18 7.95
N ALA A 32 18.22 1.26 8.32
CA ALA A 32 16.80 1.52 8.51
C ALA A 32 16.52 2.40 9.75
N ALA A 33 17.34 2.26 10.80
CA ALA A 33 17.27 3.11 11.99
C ALA A 33 17.84 4.52 11.73
N THR A 34 18.86 4.63 10.88
CA THR A 34 19.46 5.92 10.51
C THR A 34 18.61 6.67 9.49
N ILE A 35 17.97 5.97 8.57
CA ILE A 35 17.12 6.55 7.51
C ILE A 35 15.68 6.07 7.73
N LEU A 36 14.95 6.84 8.53
CA LEU A 36 13.55 6.55 8.87
C LEU A 36 12.66 6.36 7.64
N ASP A 37 12.97 7.02 6.51
CA ASP A 37 12.20 6.89 5.27
C ASP A 37 12.17 5.46 4.71
N PHE A 38 13.24 4.66 4.89
CA PHE A 38 13.22 3.24 4.54
C PHE A 38 12.26 2.44 5.43
N THR A 39 12.24 2.75 6.72
CA THR A 39 11.31 2.13 7.68
C THR A 39 9.87 2.52 7.37
N VAL A 40 9.62 3.78 6.97
CA VAL A 40 8.28 4.25 6.58
C VAL A 40 7.76 3.55 5.33
N GLY A 41 8.61 3.35 4.31
CA GLY A 41 8.26 2.56 3.12
C GLY A 41 7.93 1.12 3.48
N TYR A 42 8.79 0.44 4.23
CA TYR A 42 8.50 -0.92 4.72
C TYR A 42 7.16 -1.00 5.49
N LEU A 43 6.87 -0.03 6.35
CA LEU A 43 5.58 0.01 7.05
C LEU A 43 4.41 0.18 6.08
N HIS A 44 4.53 1.06 5.07
CA HIS A 44 3.49 1.23 4.06
C HIS A 44 3.26 -0.06 3.27
N TRP A 45 4.33 -0.71 2.83
CA TRP A 45 4.23 -1.98 2.12
C TRP A 45 3.50 -3.06 2.93
N THR A 46 3.77 -3.12 4.23
CA THR A 46 3.14 -4.11 5.11
C THR A 46 1.70 -3.74 5.47
N PHE A 47 1.41 -2.50 5.85
CA PHE A 47 0.06 -2.08 6.23
C PHE A 47 -0.87 -1.87 5.03
N LEU A 48 -0.46 -1.08 4.04
CA LEU A 48 -1.29 -0.79 2.85
C LEU A 48 -1.22 -1.92 1.83
N GLY A 49 -0.04 -2.52 1.62
CA GLY A 49 0.10 -3.64 0.69
C GLY A 49 -0.52 -4.93 1.24
N VAL A 50 0.07 -5.51 2.28
CA VAL A 50 -0.31 -6.86 2.76
C VAL A 50 -1.62 -6.81 3.57
N ILE A 51 -1.67 -6.00 4.61
CA ILE A 51 -2.76 -6.03 5.60
C ILE A 51 -4.06 -5.51 4.97
N SER A 52 -4.03 -4.35 4.29
CA SER A 52 -5.25 -3.76 3.72
C SER A 52 -5.83 -4.61 2.59
N LEU A 53 -4.99 -5.16 1.70
CA LEU A 53 -5.47 -6.07 0.65
C LEU A 53 -6.00 -7.39 1.23
N GLY A 54 -5.34 -7.93 2.26
CA GLY A 54 -5.85 -9.08 3.00
C GLY A 54 -7.20 -8.80 3.66
N LEU A 55 -7.37 -7.61 4.24
CA LEU A 55 -8.64 -7.20 4.85
C LEU A 55 -9.74 -7.05 3.80
N PHE A 56 -9.47 -6.41 2.66
CA PHE A 56 -10.43 -6.32 1.55
C PHE A 56 -10.83 -7.71 1.04
N PHE A 57 -9.90 -8.66 0.97
CA PHE A 57 -10.20 -10.03 0.60
C PHE A 57 -11.14 -10.71 1.61
N VAL A 58 -10.88 -10.58 2.92
CA VAL A 58 -11.76 -11.13 3.97
C VAL A 58 -13.15 -10.49 3.91
N LEU A 59 -13.23 -9.18 3.72
CA LEU A 59 -14.51 -8.46 3.61
C LEU A 59 -15.30 -8.85 2.36
N GLU A 60 -14.63 -9.13 1.24
CA GLU A 60 -15.26 -9.69 0.04
C GLU A 60 -15.75 -11.13 0.27
N TYR A 61 -14.96 -11.94 0.97
CA TYR A 61 -15.33 -13.32 1.33
C TYR A 61 -16.58 -13.37 2.21
N PHE A 62 -16.69 -12.48 3.20
CA PHE A 62 -17.88 -12.32 4.03
C PHE A 62 -19.06 -11.62 3.30
N ARG A 63 -18.94 -11.32 2.00
CA ARG A 63 -19.94 -10.61 1.17
C ARG A 63 -20.35 -9.22 1.68
N MET A 64 -19.62 -8.63 2.63
CA MET A 64 -19.95 -7.31 3.18
C MET A 64 -19.54 -6.17 2.23
N ILE A 65 -18.56 -6.40 1.35
CA ILE A 65 -18.09 -5.43 0.36
C ILE A 65 -17.89 -6.13 -0.99
N LYS A 66 -18.30 -5.50 -2.09
CA LYS A 66 -17.90 -5.93 -3.44
C LYS A 66 -16.69 -5.13 -3.91
N LEU A 67 -15.56 -5.81 -4.08
CA LEU A 67 -14.36 -5.20 -4.64
C LEU A 67 -14.43 -5.21 -6.17
N THR A 68 -14.69 -4.06 -6.78
CA THR A 68 -14.66 -3.91 -8.24
C THR A 68 -13.20 -3.85 -8.71
N ARG A 69 -12.90 -4.49 -9.86
CA ARG A 69 -11.56 -4.48 -10.50
C ARG A 69 -10.97 -3.07 -10.66
N VAL A 70 -11.84 -2.08 -10.91
CA VAL A 70 -11.47 -0.67 -11.07
C VAL A 70 -10.99 -0.06 -9.75
N SER A 71 -11.74 -0.25 -8.66
CA SER A 71 -11.40 0.31 -7.35
C SER A 71 -10.11 -0.30 -6.79
N TYR A 72 -9.91 -1.60 -7.01
CA TYR A 72 -8.66 -2.28 -6.69
C TYR A 72 -7.47 -1.71 -7.47
N ALA A 73 -7.63 -1.48 -8.78
CA ALA A 73 -6.57 -0.91 -9.61
C ALA A 73 -6.19 0.53 -9.19
N ILE A 74 -7.18 1.37 -8.87
CA ILE A 74 -6.94 2.74 -8.39
C ILE A 74 -6.20 2.74 -7.05
N TYR A 75 -6.61 1.87 -6.12
CA TYR A 75 -5.92 1.72 -4.83
C TYR A 75 -4.46 1.31 -5.03
N LEU A 76 -4.21 0.30 -5.87
CA LEU A 76 -2.88 -0.24 -6.12
C LEU A 76 -1.98 0.79 -6.81
N MET A 77 -2.54 1.57 -7.75
CA MET A 77 -1.81 2.65 -8.41
C MET A 77 -1.40 3.75 -7.41
N GLY A 78 -2.32 4.19 -6.54
CA GLY A 78 -2.01 5.18 -5.51
C GLY A 78 -0.97 4.69 -4.51
N PHE A 79 -1.11 3.43 -4.07
CA PHE A 79 -0.15 2.78 -3.18
C PHE A 79 1.25 2.71 -3.80
N VAL A 80 1.39 2.15 -5.01
CA VAL A 80 2.70 2.05 -5.69
C VAL A 80 3.31 3.42 -5.92
N PHE A 81 2.50 4.41 -6.29
CA PHE A 81 2.99 5.77 -6.47
C PHE A 81 3.55 6.37 -5.17
N THR A 82 2.83 6.26 -4.05
CA THR A 82 3.32 6.73 -2.76
C THR A 82 4.58 5.99 -2.30
N GLU A 83 4.64 4.68 -2.56
CA GLU A 83 5.75 3.83 -2.16
C GLU A 83 7.04 4.22 -2.89
N VAL A 84 6.96 4.42 -4.22
CA VAL A 84 8.10 4.86 -5.04
C VAL A 84 8.62 6.23 -4.57
N LEU A 85 7.73 7.14 -4.21
CA LEU A 85 8.12 8.45 -3.67
C LEU A 85 8.88 8.31 -2.34
N ILE A 86 8.35 7.52 -1.40
CA ILE A 86 8.99 7.30 -0.08
C ILE A 86 10.36 6.64 -0.24
N PHE A 87 10.46 5.62 -1.10
CA PHE A 87 11.74 4.96 -1.41
C PHE A 87 12.73 5.92 -2.07
N TYR A 88 12.27 6.79 -2.96
CA TYR A 88 13.12 7.80 -3.57
C TYR A 88 13.70 8.77 -2.52
N LYS A 89 12.89 9.21 -1.55
CA LYS A 89 13.39 10.01 -0.43
C LYS A 89 14.37 9.24 0.46
N GLY A 90 14.11 7.96 0.72
CA GLY A 90 15.04 7.09 1.45
C GLY A 90 16.39 6.95 0.74
N MET A 91 16.39 6.78 -0.58
CA MET A 91 17.61 6.74 -1.39
C MET A 91 18.33 8.10 -1.42
N ALA A 92 17.60 9.20 -1.57
CA ALA A 92 18.19 10.54 -1.55
C ALA A 92 18.84 10.84 -0.18
N ALA A 93 18.20 10.43 0.92
CA ALA A 93 18.76 10.54 2.28
C ALA A 93 20.01 9.65 2.45
N TRP A 94 20.02 8.44 1.88
CA TRP A 94 21.17 7.54 1.92
C TRP A 94 22.39 8.08 1.15
N LEU A 95 22.16 8.62 -0.06
CA LEU A 95 23.21 9.20 -0.90
C LEU A 95 23.58 10.66 -0.51
N ARG A 96 22.93 11.25 0.50
CA ARG A 96 23.03 12.69 0.84
C ARG A 96 22.76 13.60 -0.38
N TRP A 97 21.85 13.20 -1.25
CA TRP A 97 21.47 13.99 -2.42
C TRP A 97 20.59 15.18 -1.96
N PRO A 98 20.73 16.39 -2.54
CA PRO A 98 19.75 17.46 -2.33
C PRO A 98 18.34 16.97 -2.64
N LEU A 99 17.42 17.14 -1.69
CA LEU A 99 16.01 16.81 -1.89
C LEU A 99 15.43 17.71 -2.97
N VAL A 100 14.63 17.12 -3.85
CA VAL A 100 13.94 17.85 -4.91
C VAL A 100 12.90 18.78 -4.28
N ASP A 101 12.98 20.08 -4.59
CA ASP A 101 12.01 21.08 -4.16
C ASP A 101 10.59 20.67 -4.60
N GLY A 102 9.67 20.61 -3.63
CA GLY A 102 8.29 20.18 -3.87
C GLY A 102 7.98 18.71 -3.60
N TYR A 103 8.93 17.90 -3.13
CA TYR A 103 8.71 16.49 -2.75
C TYR A 103 7.48 16.30 -1.84
N LEU A 104 7.32 17.14 -0.82
CA LEU A 104 6.18 17.08 0.11
C LEU A 104 4.83 17.29 -0.59
N LYS A 105 4.77 18.10 -1.65
CA LYS A 105 3.52 18.30 -2.44
C LYS A 105 3.15 17.03 -3.21
N TYR A 106 4.11 16.40 -3.88
CA TYR A 106 3.85 15.15 -4.61
C TYR A 106 3.46 14.00 -3.67
N LEU A 107 4.10 13.93 -2.49
CA LEU A 107 3.76 12.95 -1.47
C LEU A 107 2.35 13.18 -0.92
N ALA A 108 1.98 14.45 -0.64
CA ALA A 108 0.64 14.80 -0.18
C ALA A 108 -0.44 14.41 -1.20
N ILE A 109 -0.22 14.67 -2.49
CA ILE A 109 -1.15 14.30 -3.56
C ILE A 109 -1.30 12.78 -3.64
N GLY A 110 -0.19 12.03 -3.57
CA GLY A 110 -0.23 10.57 -3.55
C GLY A 110 -1.00 10.02 -2.34
N SER A 111 -0.77 10.59 -1.16
CA SER A 111 -1.42 10.15 0.08
C SER A 111 -2.92 10.46 0.10
N VAL A 112 -3.40 11.50 -0.60
CA VAL A 112 -4.83 11.81 -0.76
C VAL A 112 -5.53 10.85 -1.73
N LEU A 113 -4.79 10.22 -2.64
CA LEU A 113 -5.36 9.26 -3.59
C LEU A 113 -5.84 7.96 -2.90
N ILE A 114 -5.18 7.57 -1.81
CA ILE A 114 -5.54 6.39 -1.01
C ILE A 114 -6.92 6.52 -0.32
N PRO A 115 -7.22 7.59 0.45
CA PRO A 115 -8.55 7.75 1.06
C PRO A 115 -9.63 7.95 -0.02
N ILE A 116 -9.33 8.58 -1.15
CA ILE A 116 -10.27 8.66 -2.28
C ILE A 116 -10.62 7.26 -2.80
N ALA A 117 -9.64 6.37 -2.95
CA ALA A 117 -9.89 4.99 -3.36
C ALA A 117 -10.78 4.24 -2.35
N ILE A 118 -10.57 4.44 -1.05
CA ILE A 118 -11.39 3.84 0.01
C ILE A 118 -12.84 4.36 -0.04
N ILE A 119 -13.03 5.68 -0.19
CA ILE A 119 -14.37 6.28 -0.31
C ILE A 119 -15.09 5.72 -1.55
N LEU A 120 -14.40 5.55 -2.68
CA LEU A 120 -14.95 4.93 -3.88
C LEU A 120 -15.35 3.46 -3.65
N ILE A 121 -14.55 2.68 -2.92
CA ILE A 121 -14.87 1.30 -2.55
C ILE A 121 -16.15 1.26 -1.71
N LEU A 122 -16.27 2.12 -0.70
CA LEU A 122 -17.44 2.19 0.18
C LEU A 122 -18.70 2.67 -0.57
N TRP A 123 -18.58 3.68 -1.43
CA TRP A 123 -19.68 4.21 -2.22
C TRP A 123 -20.23 3.19 -3.23
N GLN A 124 -19.34 2.47 -3.92
CA GLN A 124 -19.74 1.38 -4.83
C GLN A 124 -20.37 0.21 -4.10
N SER A 125 -19.92 -0.09 -2.87
CA SER A 125 -20.53 -1.14 -2.05
C SER A 125 -21.97 -0.79 -1.67
N ASN A 126 -22.20 0.43 -1.15
CA ASN A 126 -23.51 0.86 -0.66
C ASN A 126 -24.56 0.99 -1.79
N THR A 127 -24.15 1.49 -2.97
CA THR A 127 -25.05 1.64 -4.13
C THR A 127 -25.50 0.32 -4.77
N LYS A 128 -24.75 -0.77 -4.58
CA LYS A 128 -25.12 -2.11 -5.08
C LYS A 128 -25.90 -2.94 -4.07
N VAL A 129 -25.66 -2.76 -2.76
CA VAL A 129 -26.49 -3.37 -1.70
C VAL A 129 -27.93 -2.91 -1.87
N LYS A 130 -28.16 -1.60 -2.04
CA LYS A 130 -29.50 -1.03 -2.26
C LYS A 130 -30.25 -1.53 -3.53
N ARG A 131 -29.59 -2.27 -4.42
CA ARG A 131 -30.17 -2.83 -5.66
C ARG A 131 -30.53 -4.32 -5.54
N ILE A 132 -30.23 -4.97 -4.41
CA ILE A 132 -30.68 -6.34 -4.11
C ILE A 132 -31.96 -6.31 -3.26
N ASP A 133 -32.27 -5.15 -2.68
CA ASP A 133 -33.36 -4.92 -1.74
C ASP A 133 -34.61 -4.28 -2.39
N ASN A 134 -34.60 -4.08 -3.72
CA ASN A 134 -35.67 -3.46 -4.51
C ASN A 134 -35.86 -4.18 -5.85
#